data_AF-A0A6I9Z2S0-F1
#
_entry.id   AF-A0A6I9Z2S0-F1
#
_cell.length_a   1.000
_cell.length_b   1.000
_cell.length_c   1.000
_cell.angle_alpha   90.00
_cell.angle_beta   90.00
_cell.angle_gamma   90.00
#
_symmetry.space_group_name_H-M   'P 1'
#
loop_
_entity.id
_entity.type
_entity.pdbx_description
1 polymer ?
#
loop_
_entity_poly.entity_id
_entity_poly.type
_entity_poly.pdbx_seq_one_letter_code
_entity_poly.pdbx_strand_id
1 'polypeptide(L)'
;PAVAIRHPEELSLLRAPEEKDKRKQKEKEETTAQSYDLTSVRLPASAEQQTFRGMPAHFSDSAETEGCYRMLSVSQTSVTPEQIVRMHRPGSLVEKTRINSRWLDSSRTLLQQGVKEQECLWLRFKYYSFFDLEPKVNAVRINQLYEQARWSVLLEETECTEEEMIVFAALQYRINQLSLNATPAEQSSESGLDDLEKALANLEVKLEGPDSTLNVLDSLTAIPELKDHLRIFRPRKLTLKGYKQYWVTFKETTISYFKSAEDALGEPVQQLNLKGCEVVPDVNISGQKFCIKLLIPSPDGMSEIHLRCAEEQQYASWMAGCRLAAKGKTMADSSYQAEKENILSFLKLQKTNPEMSLTAETEGTQWLMSPRYQKKFKPKQVSFVLQAAVVISHNPPGGRLP
;
A
#
# COMPACT_ATOMS: atom_id res chain seq x y z
N PRO A 1 -19.94 19.35 -4.16
CA PRO A 1 -21.01 19.19 -3.13
C PRO A 1 -21.97 18.02 -3.41
N ALA A 2 -22.67 18.01 -4.55
CA ALA A 2 -23.73 17.02 -4.86
C ALA A 2 -23.26 15.57 -4.95
N VAL A 3 -21.99 15.35 -5.31
CA VAL A 3 -21.37 14.02 -5.38
C VAL A 3 -20.36 13.79 -4.25
N ALA A 4 -20.41 14.59 -3.18
CA ALA A 4 -19.46 14.52 -2.05
C ALA A 4 -17.96 14.62 -2.41
N ILE A 5 -17.62 15.17 -3.58
CA ILE A 5 -16.24 15.48 -3.98
C ILE A 5 -15.91 16.92 -3.56
N ARG A 6 -14.93 17.07 -2.67
CA ARG A 6 -14.26 18.35 -2.33
C ARG A 6 -13.24 18.72 -3.41
N HIS A 7 -12.78 19.97 -3.42
CA HIS A 7 -11.79 20.46 -4.39
C HIS A 7 -12.19 20.26 -5.87
N PRO A 8 -13.39 20.76 -6.29
CA PRO A 8 -13.88 20.58 -7.65
C PRO A 8 -12.96 21.18 -8.73
N GLU A 9 -12.07 22.10 -8.37
CA GLU A 9 -11.06 22.69 -9.24
C GLU A 9 -10.09 21.66 -9.86
N GLU A 10 -9.98 20.47 -9.27
CA GLU A 10 -9.15 19.36 -9.78
C GLU A 10 -9.83 18.57 -10.90
N LEU A 11 -11.15 18.71 -11.04
CA LEU A 11 -11.98 17.95 -11.95
C LEU A 11 -12.47 18.82 -13.11
N SER A 12 -12.84 18.18 -14.20
CA SER A 12 -13.53 18.86 -15.30
C SER A 12 -14.42 17.90 -16.07
N LEU A 13 -15.18 18.45 -17.01
CA LEU A 13 -16.06 17.70 -17.89
C LEU A 13 -15.35 17.38 -19.21
N LEU A 14 -15.49 16.14 -19.64
CA LEU A 14 -14.93 15.60 -20.87
C LEU A 14 -16.07 15.07 -21.74
N ARG A 15 -16.03 15.33 -23.05
CA ARG A 15 -16.99 14.72 -23.99
C ARG A 15 -16.79 13.21 -24.07
N ALA A 16 -17.89 12.47 -24.07
CA ALA A 16 -17.88 11.04 -24.39
C ALA A 16 -17.40 10.81 -25.86
N PRO A 17 -16.79 9.66 -26.19
CA PRO A 17 -16.41 9.32 -27.57
C PRO A 17 -17.64 9.27 -28.50
N GLU A 18 -17.49 9.68 -29.77
CA GLU A 18 -18.57 9.68 -30.78
C GLU A 18 -18.97 8.27 -31.24
N GLU A 19 -20.24 8.08 -31.63
CA GLU A 19 -20.86 6.77 -31.91
C GLU A 19 -20.25 5.94 -33.06
N LYS A 20 -19.30 6.45 -33.84
CA LYS A 20 -18.61 5.63 -34.86
C LYS A 20 -17.76 4.52 -34.21
N ASP A 21 -17.31 4.71 -32.98
CA ASP A 21 -16.70 3.66 -32.16
C ASP A 21 -17.76 2.74 -31.50
N LYS A 22 -19.00 3.22 -31.33
CA LYS A 22 -20.10 2.43 -30.76
C LYS A 22 -20.66 1.38 -31.70
N ARG A 23 -20.55 1.45 -33.03
CA ARG A 23 -21.06 0.34 -33.89
C ARG A 23 -20.33 -0.99 -33.66
N LYS A 24 -19.09 -0.98 -33.18
CA LYS A 24 -18.39 -2.20 -32.72
C LYS A 24 -18.73 -2.59 -31.27
N GLN A 25 -19.32 -1.68 -30.50
CA GLN A 25 -19.55 -1.78 -29.07
C GLN A 25 -21.03 -2.09 -28.73
N LYS A 26 -21.97 -1.55 -29.52
CA LYS A 26 -23.43 -1.60 -29.32
C LYS A 26 -24.05 -2.96 -29.68
N GLU A 27 -23.36 -3.78 -30.49
CA GLU A 27 -23.71 -5.21 -30.67
C GLU A 27 -23.15 -6.12 -29.55
N LYS A 28 -22.32 -5.59 -28.63
CA LYS A 28 -21.55 -6.40 -27.66
C LYS A 28 -21.74 -6.04 -26.18
N GLU A 29 -22.43 -4.94 -25.87
CA GLU A 29 -22.73 -4.45 -24.51
C GLU A 29 -24.24 -4.52 -24.21
N GLU A 30 -24.86 -5.69 -24.33
CA GLU A 30 -25.97 -6.02 -23.43
C GLU A 30 -25.35 -6.41 -22.09
N THR A 31 -24.90 -5.41 -21.34
CA THR A 31 -24.60 -5.60 -19.92
C THR A 31 -25.31 -4.47 -19.21
N THR A 32 -26.23 -4.84 -18.34
CA THR A 32 -27.06 -3.95 -17.52
C THR A 32 -26.17 -3.04 -16.67
N ALA A 33 -25.73 -1.91 -17.24
CA ALA A 33 -25.12 -0.83 -16.48
C ALA A 33 -26.21 -0.29 -15.55
N GLN A 34 -26.13 -0.62 -14.26
CA GLN A 34 -27.02 -0.07 -13.25
C GLN A 34 -26.86 1.45 -13.26
N SER A 35 -27.89 2.14 -13.73
CA SER A 35 -27.95 3.61 -13.74
C SER A 35 -28.39 4.08 -12.36
N TYR A 36 -27.56 4.90 -11.73
CA TYR A 36 -27.90 5.54 -10.46
C TYR A 36 -28.37 6.97 -10.71
N ASP A 37 -29.58 7.28 -10.24
CA ASP A 37 -30.19 8.59 -10.43
C ASP A 37 -29.91 9.52 -9.24
N LEU A 38 -28.97 10.44 -9.45
CA LEU A 38 -28.59 11.46 -8.47
C LEU A 38 -29.56 12.65 -8.41
N THR A 39 -30.58 12.74 -9.26
CA THR A 39 -31.55 13.86 -9.23
C THR A 39 -32.42 13.85 -7.96
N SER A 40 -32.51 12.70 -7.30
CA SER A 40 -33.18 12.52 -6.01
C SER A 40 -32.42 13.13 -4.82
N VAL A 41 -31.11 13.41 -4.98
CA VAL A 41 -30.24 13.92 -3.91
C VAL A 41 -30.51 15.41 -3.68
N ARG A 42 -31.02 15.76 -2.50
CA ARG A 42 -31.35 17.15 -2.14
C ARG A 42 -30.19 17.82 -1.42
N LEU A 43 -29.60 18.84 -2.06
CA LEU A 43 -28.53 19.61 -1.43
C LEU A 43 -29.05 20.40 -0.21
N PRO A 44 -28.31 20.42 0.91
CA PRO A 44 -28.68 21.22 2.06
C PRO A 44 -28.53 22.71 1.74
N ALA A 45 -29.40 23.54 2.32
CA ALA A 45 -29.38 24.99 2.14
C ALA A 45 -28.16 25.68 2.81
N SER A 46 -27.52 25.00 3.77
CA SER A 46 -26.29 25.42 4.42
C SER A 46 -25.07 24.70 3.83
N ALA A 47 -23.95 25.40 3.68
CA ALA A 47 -22.69 24.87 3.17
C ALA A 47 -21.96 23.93 4.16
N GLU A 48 -22.44 23.83 5.41
CA GLU A 48 -21.85 22.94 6.41
C GLU A 48 -22.20 21.47 6.10
N GLN A 49 -21.18 20.71 5.71
CA GLN A 49 -21.28 19.27 5.49
C GLN A 49 -21.38 18.55 6.84
N GLN A 50 -22.58 18.51 7.43
CA GLN A 50 -22.84 17.64 8.57
C GLN A 50 -22.80 16.18 8.10
N THR A 51 -21.96 15.38 8.74
CA THR A 51 -21.85 13.95 8.50
C THR A 51 -22.81 13.21 9.41
N PHE A 52 -23.60 12.30 8.85
CA PHE A 52 -24.47 11.39 9.58
C PHE A 52 -24.09 9.95 9.22
N ARG A 53 -23.71 9.14 10.22
CA ARG A 53 -23.20 7.76 10.04
C ARG A 53 -22.04 7.66 9.02
N GLY A 54 -21.09 8.60 9.06
CA GLY A 54 -19.94 8.60 8.14
C GLY A 54 -20.25 8.99 6.68
N MET A 55 -21.50 9.41 6.41
CA MET A 55 -21.97 9.84 5.09
C MET A 55 -22.44 11.31 5.16
N PRO A 56 -22.35 12.11 4.09
CA PRO A 56 -22.96 13.44 4.07
C PRO A 56 -24.47 13.36 4.26
N ALA A 57 -25.05 14.22 5.09
CA ALA A 57 -26.47 14.15 5.47
C ALA A 57 -27.44 14.07 4.28
N HIS A 58 -27.15 14.73 3.15
CA HIS A 58 -28.00 14.72 1.95
C HIS A 58 -28.07 13.38 1.21
N PHE A 59 -27.23 12.40 1.56
CA PHE A 59 -27.32 11.04 1.08
C PHE A 59 -28.02 10.09 2.08
N SER A 60 -28.41 10.59 3.26
CA SER A 60 -29.09 9.81 4.30
C SER A 60 -30.61 9.88 4.24
N ASP A 61 -31.16 10.64 3.29
CA ASP A 61 -32.60 10.93 3.20
C ASP A 61 -33.42 9.71 2.73
N SER A 62 -32.84 8.84 1.90
CA SER A 62 -33.50 7.65 1.37
C SER A 62 -32.54 6.51 1.03
N ALA A 63 -33.05 5.28 0.94
CA ALA A 63 -32.26 4.10 0.56
C ALA A 63 -31.64 4.23 -0.83
N GLU A 64 -32.31 4.93 -1.76
CA GLU A 64 -31.81 5.20 -3.10
C GLU A 64 -30.60 6.15 -3.06
N THR A 65 -30.68 7.21 -2.25
CA THR A 65 -29.57 8.15 -2.07
C THR A 65 -28.39 7.52 -1.33
N GLU A 66 -28.65 6.66 -0.34
CA GLU A 66 -27.60 5.87 0.33
C GLU A 66 -26.92 4.92 -0.68
N GLY A 67 -27.70 4.28 -1.55
CA GLY A 67 -27.19 3.45 -2.63
C GLY A 67 -26.28 4.21 -3.60
N CYS A 68 -26.63 5.46 -3.94
CA CYS A 68 -25.79 6.34 -4.74
C CYS A 68 -24.47 6.68 -4.05
N TYR A 69 -24.52 7.02 -2.75
CA TYR A 69 -23.30 7.28 -1.98
C TYR A 69 -22.41 6.05 -1.89
N ARG A 70 -22.98 4.87 -1.65
CA ARG A 70 -22.23 3.61 -1.61
C ARG A 70 -21.56 3.31 -2.94
N MET A 71 -22.27 3.50 -4.05
CA MET A 71 -21.70 3.34 -5.40
C MET A 71 -20.51 4.29 -5.64
N LEU A 72 -20.56 5.51 -5.11
CA LEU A 72 -19.50 6.50 -5.27
C LEU A 72 -18.32 6.30 -4.29
N SER A 73 -18.58 5.80 -3.08
CA SER A 73 -17.59 5.69 -2.00
C SER A 73 -16.91 4.33 -1.88
N VAL A 74 -17.49 3.28 -2.47
CA VAL A 74 -16.98 1.91 -2.41
C VAL A 74 -16.49 1.46 -3.79
N SER A 75 -15.31 0.84 -3.84
CA SER A 75 -14.72 0.30 -5.08
C SER A 75 -15.56 -0.82 -5.65
N GLN A 76 -15.76 -0.84 -6.97
CA GLN A 76 -16.58 -1.86 -7.62
C GLN A 76 -15.75 -3.10 -7.97
N THR A 77 -16.26 -4.26 -7.57
CA THR A 77 -15.60 -5.58 -7.71
C THR A 77 -16.17 -6.44 -8.85
N SER A 78 -17.20 -5.97 -9.54
CA SER A 78 -18.02 -6.78 -10.47
C SER A 78 -17.47 -6.93 -11.89
N VAL A 79 -16.31 -6.36 -12.20
CA VAL A 79 -15.78 -6.37 -13.57
C VAL A 79 -15.15 -7.72 -13.88
N THR A 80 -15.66 -8.39 -14.91
CA THR A 80 -15.12 -9.68 -15.35
C THR A 80 -13.91 -9.50 -16.28
N PRO A 81 -13.04 -10.51 -16.37
CA PRO A 81 -11.86 -10.47 -17.23
C PRO A 81 -12.19 -10.25 -18.71
N GLU A 82 -13.27 -10.88 -19.16
CA GLU A 82 -13.75 -10.79 -20.52
C GLU A 82 -14.17 -9.36 -20.86
N GLN A 83 -14.69 -8.62 -19.88
CA GLN A 83 -15.02 -7.21 -20.04
C GLN A 83 -13.76 -6.38 -20.22
N ILE A 84 -12.74 -6.56 -19.37
CA ILE A 84 -11.47 -5.81 -19.45
C ILE A 84 -10.78 -6.04 -20.80
N VAL A 85 -10.74 -7.29 -21.28
CA VAL A 85 -10.09 -7.61 -22.57
C VAL A 85 -10.83 -7.00 -23.77
N ARG A 86 -12.15 -6.81 -23.67
CA ARG A 86 -12.99 -6.20 -24.71
C ARG A 86 -12.89 -4.68 -24.74
N MET A 87 -12.46 -4.05 -23.65
CA MET A 87 -12.31 -2.60 -23.58
C MET A 87 -11.20 -2.10 -24.50
N HIS A 88 -11.40 -0.91 -25.08
CA HIS A 88 -10.40 -0.26 -25.91
C HIS A 88 -9.15 0.07 -25.08
N ARG A 89 -7.97 -0.18 -25.67
CA ARG A 89 -6.67 0.14 -25.08
C ARG A 89 -5.82 0.88 -26.11
N PRO A 90 -5.25 2.04 -25.76
CA PRO A 90 -4.41 2.81 -26.67
C PRO A 90 -3.05 2.12 -26.85
N GLY A 91 -2.70 1.76 -28.08
CA GLY A 91 -1.44 1.07 -28.41
C GLY A 91 -0.28 2.00 -28.74
N SER A 92 -0.56 3.29 -29.01
CA SER A 92 0.45 4.29 -29.34
C SER A 92 0.31 5.55 -28.49
N LEU A 93 1.40 6.32 -28.36
CA LEU A 93 1.37 7.60 -27.65
C LEU A 93 0.34 8.56 -28.26
N VAL A 94 0.20 8.56 -29.60
CA VAL A 94 -0.80 9.38 -30.29
C VAL A 94 -2.22 9.02 -29.85
N GLU A 95 -2.54 7.74 -29.77
CA GLU A 95 -3.84 7.28 -29.26
C GLU A 95 -4.07 7.68 -27.80
N LYS A 96 -3.05 7.56 -26.94
CA LYS A 96 -3.12 8.01 -25.54
C LYS A 96 -3.47 9.49 -25.42
N THR A 97 -2.97 10.34 -26.32
CA THR A 97 -3.25 11.79 -26.29
C THR A 97 -4.66 12.18 -26.74
N ARG A 98 -5.41 11.30 -27.44
CA ARG A 98 -6.74 11.61 -27.98
C ARG A 98 -7.78 11.94 -26.92
N ILE A 99 -7.60 11.47 -25.68
CA ILE A 99 -8.50 11.83 -24.59
C ILE A 99 -8.45 13.34 -24.32
N ASN A 100 -7.28 13.97 -24.43
CA ASN A 100 -7.09 15.37 -24.07
C ASN A 100 -7.74 16.36 -25.03
N SER A 101 -8.07 15.96 -26.26
CA SER A 101 -8.78 16.83 -27.20
C SER A 101 -10.29 16.94 -26.92
N ARG A 102 -10.82 16.22 -25.93
CA ARG A 102 -12.25 16.15 -25.60
C ARG A 102 -12.63 16.94 -24.34
N TRP A 103 -11.68 17.60 -23.69
CA TRP A 103 -11.97 18.44 -22.54
C TRP A 103 -12.84 19.63 -22.93
N LEU A 104 -13.88 19.87 -22.15
CA LEU A 104 -14.67 21.09 -22.28
C LEU A 104 -13.87 22.28 -21.73
N ASP A 105 -14.08 23.43 -22.36
CA ASP A 105 -13.55 24.71 -21.92
C ASP A 105 -14.36 25.18 -20.70
N SER A 106 -13.73 25.16 -19.52
CA SER A 106 -14.37 25.54 -18.26
C SER A 106 -14.70 27.03 -18.16
N SER A 107 -14.21 27.87 -19.09
CA SER A 107 -14.55 29.29 -19.17
C SER A 107 -15.84 29.58 -19.95
N ARG A 108 -16.40 28.57 -20.63
CA ARG A 108 -17.59 28.70 -21.49
C ARG A 108 -18.72 27.82 -21.00
N THR A 109 -19.96 28.23 -21.25
CA THR A 109 -21.13 27.44 -20.86
C THR A 109 -21.24 26.16 -21.70
N LEU A 110 -21.95 25.15 -21.17
CA LEU A 110 -22.22 23.89 -21.89
C LEU A 110 -22.92 24.16 -23.24
N LEU A 111 -23.89 25.09 -23.24
CA LEU A 111 -24.64 25.47 -24.45
C LEU A 111 -23.74 26.11 -25.52
N GLN A 112 -22.82 27.00 -25.12
CA GLN A 112 -21.86 27.64 -26.05
C GLN A 112 -20.92 26.64 -26.72
N GLN A 113 -20.70 25.50 -26.07
CA GLN A 113 -19.88 24.42 -26.59
C GLN A 113 -20.73 23.42 -27.40
N GLY A 114 -22.04 23.59 -27.48
CA GLY A 114 -22.94 22.72 -28.24
C GLY A 114 -23.31 21.42 -27.53
N VAL A 115 -23.18 21.35 -26.21
CA VAL A 115 -23.70 20.23 -25.42
C VAL A 115 -25.23 20.31 -25.41
N LYS A 116 -25.90 19.21 -25.80
CA LYS A 116 -27.36 19.12 -25.86
C LYS A 116 -27.94 18.57 -24.55
N GLU A 117 -29.25 18.76 -24.39
CA GLU A 117 -29.99 18.11 -23.31
C GLU A 117 -29.83 16.59 -23.40
N GLN A 118 -29.68 15.91 -22.26
CA GLN A 118 -29.46 14.46 -22.14
C GLN A 118 -28.16 13.94 -22.82
N GLU A 119 -27.24 14.82 -23.25
CA GLU A 119 -25.94 14.39 -23.76
C GLU A 119 -25.05 13.82 -22.64
N CYS A 120 -24.42 12.68 -22.88
CA CYS A 120 -23.52 12.05 -21.91
C CYS A 120 -22.15 12.74 -21.87
N LEU A 121 -21.77 13.23 -20.70
CA LEU A 121 -20.43 13.73 -20.41
C LEU A 121 -19.73 12.82 -19.40
N TRP A 122 -18.41 12.83 -19.41
CA TRP A 122 -17.59 12.17 -18.39
C TRP A 122 -17.08 13.22 -17.40
N LEU A 123 -17.18 12.90 -16.11
CA LEU A 123 -16.49 13.63 -15.05
C LEU A 123 -15.16 12.91 -14.76
N ARG A 124 -14.05 13.64 -14.82
CA ARG A 124 -12.70 13.10 -14.62
C ARG A 124 -11.84 14.09 -13.85
N PHE A 125 -10.89 13.58 -13.07
CA PHE A 125 -9.79 14.39 -12.54
C PHE A 125 -8.91 14.83 -13.71
N LYS A 126 -8.77 16.14 -13.89
CA LYS A 126 -8.06 16.78 -15.00
C LYS A 126 -6.63 17.16 -14.60
N TYR A 127 -6.47 17.64 -13.37
CA TYR A 127 -5.18 18.11 -12.86
C TYR A 127 -4.65 17.14 -11.80
N TYR A 128 -3.44 16.63 -12.02
CA TYR A 128 -2.80 15.63 -11.15
C TYR A 128 -2.05 16.29 -9.99
N SER A 129 -2.68 17.26 -9.35
CA SER A 129 -2.18 17.97 -8.17
C SER A 129 -3.27 18.00 -7.13
N PHE A 130 -3.28 16.98 -6.26
CA PHE A 130 -4.36 16.76 -5.30
C PHE A 130 -4.04 17.39 -3.96
N PHE A 131 -4.85 18.37 -3.55
CA PHE A 131 -4.67 19.07 -2.29
C PHE A 131 -5.47 18.40 -1.17
N ASP A 132 -4.87 18.25 0.03
CA ASP A 132 -5.59 17.84 1.25
C ASP A 132 -6.43 16.56 1.09
N LEU A 133 -5.78 15.47 0.66
CA LEU A 133 -6.40 14.14 0.58
C LEU A 133 -6.49 13.49 1.96
N GLU A 134 -7.44 13.93 2.77
CA GLU A 134 -7.70 13.36 4.09
C GLU A 134 -8.72 12.19 4.04
N PRO A 135 -8.36 10.97 4.45
CA PRO A 135 -9.23 9.79 4.37
C PRO A 135 -10.59 9.91 5.07
N LYS A 136 -10.64 10.59 6.22
CA LYS A 136 -11.83 10.69 7.06
C LYS A 136 -12.99 11.45 6.40
N VAL A 137 -12.67 12.42 5.54
CA VAL A 137 -13.66 13.35 4.98
C VAL A 137 -13.76 13.26 3.45
N ASN A 138 -12.83 12.57 2.79
CA ASN A 138 -12.74 12.50 1.33
C ASN A 138 -13.04 11.10 0.78
N ALA A 139 -13.86 10.27 1.45
CA ALA A 139 -14.13 8.89 1.02
C ALA A 139 -14.51 8.77 -0.48
N VAL A 140 -15.47 9.57 -0.95
CA VAL A 140 -15.86 9.57 -2.37
C VAL A 140 -14.75 10.09 -3.29
N ARG A 141 -14.10 11.20 -2.95
CA ARG A 141 -13.02 11.78 -3.76
C ARG A 141 -11.85 10.80 -3.91
N ILE A 142 -11.45 10.15 -2.82
CA ILE A 142 -10.37 9.15 -2.79
C ILE A 142 -10.78 7.93 -3.61
N ASN A 143 -11.98 7.39 -3.41
CA ASN A 143 -12.44 6.22 -4.15
C ASN A 143 -12.52 6.49 -5.66
N GLN A 144 -13.08 7.62 -6.08
CA GLN A 144 -13.18 7.99 -7.49
C GLN A 144 -11.81 8.27 -8.12
N LEU A 145 -10.87 8.86 -7.36
CA LEU A 145 -9.50 9.07 -7.81
C LEU A 145 -8.77 7.73 -7.97
N TYR A 146 -8.91 6.82 -7.00
CA TYR A 146 -8.40 5.46 -7.07
C TYR A 146 -8.96 4.70 -8.27
N GLU A 147 -10.28 4.73 -8.49
CA GLU A 147 -10.92 4.08 -9.63
C GLU A 147 -10.38 4.64 -10.96
N GLN A 148 -10.26 5.97 -11.09
CA GLN A 148 -9.67 6.56 -12.30
C GLN A 148 -8.24 6.08 -12.54
N ALA A 149 -7.40 6.04 -11.50
CA ALA A 149 -6.02 5.56 -11.60
C ALA A 149 -5.96 4.06 -11.93
N ARG A 150 -6.78 3.25 -11.26
CA ARG A 150 -6.93 1.80 -11.46
C ARG A 150 -7.24 1.50 -12.93
N TRP A 151 -8.23 2.18 -13.50
CA TRP A 151 -8.61 1.99 -14.90
C TRP A 151 -7.52 2.41 -15.87
N SER A 152 -6.82 3.52 -15.64
CA SER A 152 -5.72 3.94 -16.50
C SER A 152 -4.54 2.94 -16.49
N VAL A 153 -4.27 2.27 -15.36
CA VAL A 153 -3.26 1.20 -15.28
C VAL A 153 -3.76 -0.10 -15.96
N LEU A 154 -4.98 -0.54 -15.66
CA LEU A 154 -5.56 -1.78 -16.22
C LEU A 154 -5.72 -1.71 -17.75
N LEU A 155 -6.08 -0.53 -18.27
CA LEU A 155 -6.26 -0.29 -19.71
C LEU A 155 -4.97 0.16 -20.41
N GLU A 156 -3.82 0.13 -19.72
CA GLU A 156 -2.50 0.44 -20.27
C GLU A 156 -2.38 1.88 -20.83
N GLU A 157 -3.25 2.79 -20.37
CA GLU A 157 -3.11 4.23 -20.62
C GLU A 157 -1.85 4.76 -19.91
N THR A 158 -1.68 4.35 -18.65
CA THR A 158 -0.50 4.62 -17.83
C THR A 158 0.42 3.39 -17.81
N GLU A 159 1.71 3.61 -18.02
CA GLU A 159 2.72 2.56 -17.96
C GLU A 159 3.25 2.41 -16.54
N CYS A 160 3.53 1.18 -16.13
CA CYS A 160 4.21 0.86 -14.88
C CYS A 160 5.21 -0.27 -15.10
N THR A 161 6.08 -0.47 -14.13
CA THR A 161 7.03 -1.59 -14.08
C THR A 161 6.32 -2.88 -13.69
N GLU A 162 7.06 -4.00 -13.76
CA GLU A 162 6.54 -5.30 -13.36
C GLU A 162 6.30 -5.38 -11.86
N GLU A 163 7.23 -4.82 -11.08
CA GLU A 163 7.17 -4.73 -9.63
C GLU A 163 5.99 -3.87 -9.17
N GLU A 164 5.79 -2.69 -9.79
CA GLU A 164 4.66 -1.81 -9.49
C GLU A 164 3.32 -2.48 -9.82
N MET A 165 3.21 -3.20 -10.94
CA MET A 165 1.98 -3.92 -11.30
C MET A 165 1.61 -4.98 -10.25
N ILE A 166 2.57 -5.71 -9.72
CA ILE A 166 2.33 -6.69 -8.64
C ILE A 166 1.78 -5.98 -7.40
N VAL A 167 2.36 -4.84 -7.03
CA VAL A 167 1.90 -4.03 -5.90
C VAL A 167 0.49 -3.48 -6.14
N PHE A 168 0.18 -2.97 -7.34
CA PHE A 168 -1.15 -2.49 -7.68
C PHE A 168 -2.21 -3.60 -7.64
N ALA A 169 -1.90 -4.78 -8.17
CA ALA A 169 -2.79 -5.94 -8.09
C ALA A 169 -3.04 -6.35 -6.63
N ALA A 170 -2.01 -6.28 -5.78
CA ALA A 170 -2.12 -6.61 -4.36
C ALA A 170 -3.00 -5.62 -3.59
N LEU A 171 -2.83 -4.31 -3.88
CA LEU A 171 -3.69 -3.25 -3.35
C LEU A 171 -5.13 -3.45 -3.79
N GLN A 172 -5.37 -3.71 -5.08
CA GLN A 172 -6.71 -3.92 -5.62
C GLN A 172 -7.38 -5.13 -4.99
N TYR A 173 -6.67 -6.25 -4.81
CA TYR A 173 -7.18 -7.42 -4.12
C TYR A 173 -7.62 -7.06 -2.70
N ARG A 174 -6.78 -6.35 -1.93
CA ARG A 174 -7.11 -5.96 -0.56
C ARG A 174 -8.32 -5.03 -0.49
N ILE A 175 -8.38 -4.03 -1.37
CA ILE A 175 -9.51 -3.09 -1.45
C ILE A 175 -10.80 -3.85 -1.78
N ASN A 176 -10.76 -4.81 -2.70
CA ASN A 176 -11.91 -5.63 -3.06
C ASN A 176 -12.39 -6.48 -1.86
N GLN A 177 -11.48 -7.13 -1.12
CA GLN A 177 -11.82 -7.90 0.07
C GLN A 177 -12.49 -7.03 1.15
N LEU A 178 -11.96 -5.83 1.39
CA LEU A 178 -12.54 -4.88 2.35
C LEU A 178 -13.90 -4.34 1.87
N SER A 179 -14.05 -4.11 0.56
CA SER A 179 -15.30 -3.61 -0.03
C SER A 179 -16.44 -4.63 0.03
N LEU A 180 -16.14 -5.93 -0.08
CA LEU A 180 -17.12 -7.01 0.08
C LEU A 180 -17.61 -7.17 1.52
N ASN A 181 -16.76 -6.84 2.49
CA ASN A 181 -17.05 -6.95 3.92
C ASN A 181 -17.60 -5.65 4.54
N ALA A 182 -17.67 -4.56 3.78
CA ALA A 182 -18.10 -3.26 4.29
C ALA A 182 -19.61 -3.24 4.61
N THR A 183 -19.97 -3.27 5.90
CA THR A 183 -21.33 -2.95 6.34
C THR A 183 -21.49 -1.44 6.57
N PRO A 184 -22.69 -0.86 6.35
CA PRO A 184 -22.91 0.60 6.38
C PRO A 184 -22.67 1.30 7.73
N ALA A 185 -22.36 0.57 8.81
CA ALA A 185 -22.11 1.13 10.14
C ALA A 185 -20.62 1.24 10.51
N GLU A 186 -19.71 0.68 9.72
CA GLU A 186 -18.31 0.45 10.13
C GLU A 186 -17.29 1.35 9.42
N GLN A 187 -17.74 2.32 8.60
CA GLN A 187 -16.83 3.21 7.87
C GLN A 187 -16.14 4.28 8.74
N SER A 188 -16.40 4.31 10.05
CA SER A 188 -15.77 5.26 10.99
C SER A 188 -14.83 4.63 12.02
N SER A 189 -14.83 3.31 12.18
CA SER A 189 -13.83 2.63 13.00
C SER A 189 -12.76 2.07 12.08
N GLU A 190 -11.51 2.41 12.34
CA GLU A 190 -10.38 1.65 11.83
C GLU A 190 -10.50 0.22 12.38
N SER A 191 -11.27 -0.64 11.71
CA SER A 191 -11.53 -2.02 12.16
C SER A 191 -10.24 -2.85 12.23
N GLY A 192 -9.20 -2.45 11.48
CA GLY A 192 -7.86 -3.03 11.62
C GLY A 192 -7.12 -2.62 12.90
N LEU A 193 -7.48 -1.51 13.54
CA LEU A 193 -6.94 -1.06 14.82
C LEU A 193 -7.75 -1.60 16.00
N ASP A 194 -9.06 -1.74 15.84
CA ASP A 194 -9.94 -2.29 16.89
C ASP A 194 -9.69 -3.79 17.12
N ASP A 195 -9.35 -4.53 16.06
CA ASP A 195 -8.87 -5.92 16.16
C ASP A 195 -7.47 -6.01 16.82
N LEU A 196 -6.63 -4.99 16.65
CA LEU A 196 -5.32 -4.88 17.29
C LEU A 196 -5.47 -4.53 18.79
N GLU A 197 -6.42 -3.67 19.14
CA GLU A 197 -6.72 -3.24 20.50
C GLU A 197 -7.42 -4.37 21.30
N LYS A 198 -8.30 -5.15 20.65
CA LYS A 198 -8.80 -6.42 21.20
C LYS A 198 -7.70 -7.48 21.35
N ALA A 199 -6.76 -7.56 20.41
CA ALA A 199 -5.61 -8.47 20.52
C ALA A 199 -4.65 -8.04 21.65
N LEU A 200 -4.45 -6.73 21.85
CA LEU A 200 -3.70 -6.15 22.96
C LEU A 200 -4.38 -6.39 24.31
N ALA A 201 -5.70 -6.23 24.40
CA ALA A 201 -6.48 -6.52 25.60
C ALA A 201 -6.47 -8.01 25.98
N ASN A 202 -6.42 -8.91 24.99
CA ASN A 202 -6.25 -10.34 25.22
C ASN A 202 -4.82 -10.75 25.62
N LEU A 203 -3.83 -9.88 25.37
CA LEU A 203 -2.43 -10.06 25.76
C LEU A 203 -2.10 -9.46 27.14
N GLU A 204 -3.05 -8.81 27.81
CA GLU A 204 -2.91 -8.34 29.19
C GLU A 204 -3.05 -9.53 30.16
N VAL A 205 -2.09 -10.45 30.11
CA VAL A 205 -1.94 -11.53 31.09
C VAL A 205 -1.34 -10.93 32.36
N LYS A 206 -2.14 -10.99 33.44
CA LYS A 206 -1.77 -10.74 34.84
C LYS A 206 -0.31 -11.13 35.15
N LEU A 207 0.51 -10.12 35.44
CA LEU A 207 1.75 -10.29 36.18
C LEU A 207 1.43 -10.49 37.67
N GLU A 208 1.21 -11.74 38.07
CA GLU A 208 1.43 -12.16 39.46
C GLU A 208 2.91 -12.59 39.57
N GLY A 209 3.68 -11.86 40.38
CA GLY A 209 5.06 -12.24 40.75
C GLY A 209 5.09 -13.48 41.65
N PRO A 210 6.25 -14.16 41.74
CA PRO A 210 7.11 -13.83 42.88
C PRO A 210 8.64 -13.84 42.61
N ASP A 211 9.32 -13.07 43.46
CA ASP A 211 10.68 -13.18 43.98
C ASP A 211 11.88 -13.34 43.02
N SER A 212 12.57 -12.21 42.79
CA SER A 212 14.04 -12.14 42.57
C SER A 212 14.53 -10.69 42.67
N THR A 213 14.55 -10.11 43.87
CA THR A 213 14.94 -8.71 44.15
C THR A 213 16.45 -8.46 44.23
N LEU A 214 17.31 -9.28 43.60
CA LEU A 214 18.77 -9.16 43.78
C LEU A 214 19.62 -8.84 42.54
N ASN A 215 19.04 -8.73 41.33
CA ASN A 215 19.84 -8.49 40.10
C ASN A 215 19.53 -7.18 39.33
N VAL A 216 18.65 -6.32 39.83
CA VAL A 216 18.15 -5.17 39.05
C VAL A 216 19.09 -3.96 39.08
N LEU A 217 19.98 -3.84 40.07
CA LEU A 217 20.77 -2.62 40.24
C LEU A 217 22.00 -2.51 39.32
N ASP A 218 22.57 -3.63 38.87
CA ASP A 218 23.72 -3.63 37.96
C ASP A 218 23.34 -3.50 36.46
N SER A 219 22.05 -3.72 36.12
CA SER A 219 21.57 -3.66 34.72
C SER A 219 21.09 -2.27 34.26
N LEU A 220 20.96 -1.30 35.16
CA LEU A 220 20.39 0.01 34.85
C LEU A 220 21.33 1.00 34.13
N THR A 221 22.60 0.64 33.88
CA THR A 221 23.59 1.51 33.22
C THR A 221 24.27 0.89 31.99
N ALA A 222 23.95 -0.35 31.63
CA ALA A 222 24.53 -1.01 30.46
C ALA A 222 23.78 -0.60 29.18
N ILE A 223 24.48 0.10 28.27
CA ILE A 223 23.95 0.40 26.94
C ILE A 223 23.75 -0.93 26.19
N PRO A 224 22.52 -1.27 25.77
CA PRO A 224 22.27 -2.53 25.09
C PRO A 224 23.04 -2.59 23.76
N GLU A 225 23.68 -3.72 23.52
CA GLU A 225 24.50 -3.99 22.33
C GLU A 225 24.15 -5.37 21.75
N LEU A 226 24.13 -5.48 20.42
CA LEU A 226 24.07 -6.77 19.72
C LEU A 226 25.45 -7.09 19.15
N LYS A 227 25.88 -8.34 19.30
CA LYS A 227 27.17 -8.82 18.81
C LYS A 227 26.99 -10.20 18.20
N ASP A 228 27.26 -10.32 16.91
CA ASP A 228 27.04 -11.56 16.17
C ASP A 228 27.97 -11.70 14.96
N HIS A 229 28.15 -12.93 14.50
CA HIS A 229 28.72 -13.19 13.19
C HIS A 229 27.66 -13.09 12.09
N LEU A 230 27.78 -12.07 11.23
CA LEU A 230 26.89 -11.87 10.08
C LEU A 230 27.65 -11.94 8.77
N ARG A 231 26.94 -12.32 7.71
CA ARG A 231 27.47 -12.25 6.35
C ARG A 231 27.11 -10.91 5.74
N ILE A 232 28.11 -10.10 5.41
CA ILE A 232 27.93 -8.78 4.82
C ILE A 232 28.25 -8.83 3.33
N PHE A 233 27.40 -8.21 2.52
CA PHE A 233 27.64 -7.93 1.11
C PHE A 233 27.53 -6.44 0.84
N ARG A 234 28.44 -5.91 0.02
CA ARG A 234 28.47 -4.50 -0.39
C ARG A 234 28.62 -4.42 -1.91
N PRO A 235 27.59 -3.99 -2.65
CA PRO A 235 27.71 -3.82 -4.08
C PRO A 235 28.67 -2.65 -4.38
N ARG A 236 29.79 -2.93 -5.05
CA ARG A 236 30.69 -1.91 -5.61
C ARG A 236 30.69 -2.03 -7.12
N LYS A 237 30.56 -0.89 -7.82
CA LYS A 237 30.42 -0.79 -9.30
C LYS A 237 31.51 -1.51 -10.12
N LEU A 238 32.63 -1.93 -9.52
CA LEU A 238 33.81 -2.44 -10.24
C LEU A 238 34.39 -3.76 -9.67
N THR A 239 33.80 -4.39 -8.66
CA THR A 239 34.31 -5.69 -8.15
C THR A 239 33.19 -6.63 -7.69
N LEU A 240 33.11 -7.84 -8.25
CA LEU A 240 32.28 -8.94 -7.75
C LEU A 240 32.90 -9.51 -6.47
N LYS A 241 32.60 -8.92 -5.31
CA LYS A 241 32.88 -9.55 -4.01
C LYS A 241 31.58 -10.01 -3.41
N GLY A 242 31.38 -11.33 -3.30
CA GLY A 242 30.23 -11.95 -2.66
C GLY A 242 30.18 -11.72 -1.15
N TYR A 243 29.20 -12.35 -0.49
CA TYR A 243 29.02 -12.29 0.96
C TYR A 243 30.29 -12.75 1.69
N LYS A 244 30.73 -11.95 2.68
CA LYS A 244 31.83 -12.30 3.58
C LYS A 244 31.36 -12.26 5.02
N GLN A 245 31.83 -13.20 5.83
CA GLN A 245 31.50 -13.25 7.25
C GLN A 245 32.36 -12.23 8.01
N TYR A 246 31.71 -11.47 8.87
CA TYR A 246 32.35 -10.49 9.76
C TYR A 246 31.77 -10.62 11.17
N TRP A 247 32.53 -10.16 12.16
CA TRP A 247 32.01 -9.92 13.49
C TRP A 247 31.35 -8.54 13.52
N VAL A 248 30.06 -8.48 13.82
CA VAL A 248 29.28 -7.25 13.74
C VAL A 248 28.80 -6.88 15.13
N THR A 249 29.01 -5.62 15.47
CA THR A 249 28.58 -5.01 16.72
C THR A 249 27.59 -3.89 16.40
N PHE A 250 26.48 -3.87 17.11
CA PHE A 250 25.48 -2.83 17.00
C PHE A 250 25.29 -2.21 18.36
N LYS A 251 25.65 -0.93 18.47
CA LYS A 251 25.54 -0.15 19.69
C LYS A 251 24.85 1.17 19.38
N GLU A 252 23.89 1.55 20.21
CA GLU A 252 23.06 2.75 20.04
C GLU A 252 22.31 2.79 18.70
N THR A 253 22.84 3.53 17.72
CA THR A 253 22.30 3.70 16.36
C THR A 253 23.33 3.37 15.27
N THR A 254 24.44 2.77 15.67
CA THR A 254 25.61 2.56 14.81
C THR A 254 25.96 1.08 14.71
N ILE A 255 26.18 0.61 13.48
CA ILE A 255 26.73 -0.72 13.20
C ILE A 255 28.21 -0.60 12.87
N SER A 256 29.03 -1.34 13.59
CA SER A 256 30.47 -1.48 13.35
C SER A 256 30.80 -2.94 13.12
N TYR A 257 31.61 -3.26 12.11
CA TYR A 257 32.02 -4.64 11.83
C TYR A 257 33.53 -4.82 11.68
N PHE A 258 34.00 -6.00 12.07
CA PHE A 258 35.40 -6.40 12.21
C PHE A 258 35.65 -7.73 11.51
N LYS A 259 36.90 -8.03 11.17
CA LYS A 259 37.24 -9.32 10.53
C LYS A 259 37.05 -10.50 11.47
N SER A 260 37.39 -10.34 12.75
CA SER A 260 37.23 -11.34 13.81
C SER A 260 36.65 -10.70 15.09
N ALA A 261 36.22 -11.54 16.04
CA ALA A 261 35.77 -11.07 17.35
C ALA A 261 36.93 -10.54 18.21
N GLU A 262 38.14 -11.05 17.99
CA GLU A 262 39.37 -10.61 18.68
C GLU A 262 39.78 -9.19 18.26
N ASP A 263 39.49 -8.81 17.01
CA ASP A 263 39.71 -7.47 16.46
C ASP A 263 38.69 -6.43 16.95
N ALA A 264 37.66 -6.83 17.71
CA ALA A 264 36.57 -5.94 18.14
C ALA A 264 37.01 -4.82 19.10
N LEU A 265 38.21 -4.94 19.68
CA LEU A 265 38.85 -3.90 20.50
C LEU A 265 39.68 -2.90 19.67
N GLY A 266 39.90 -3.19 18.39
CA GLY A 266 40.65 -2.35 17.45
C GLY A 266 39.76 -1.44 16.60
N GLU A 267 40.32 -0.91 15.51
CA GLU A 267 39.55 -0.09 14.56
C GLU A 267 38.59 -0.96 13.72
N PRO A 268 37.31 -0.57 13.62
CA PRO A 268 36.35 -1.30 12.79
C PRO A 268 36.70 -1.19 11.31
N VAL A 269 36.44 -2.24 10.54
CA VAL A 269 36.56 -2.22 9.08
C VAL A 269 35.69 -1.09 8.50
N GLN A 270 34.52 -0.89 9.10
CA GLN A 270 33.68 0.27 8.84
C GLN A 270 32.71 0.48 9.99
N GLN A 271 32.39 1.74 10.23
CA GLN A 271 31.36 2.20 11.15
C GLN A 271 30.25 2.91 10.36
N LEU A 272 29.00 2.56 10.62
CA LEU A 272 27.82 2.98 9.85
C LEU A 272 26.76 3.52 10.79
N ASN A 273 26.47 4.82 10.70
CA ASN A 273 25.35 5.43 11.40
C ASN A 273 24.06 5.17 10.62
N LEU A 274 23.08 4.56 11.28
CA LEU A 274 21.82 4.17 10.64
C LEU A 274 20.74 5.25 10.71
N LYS A 275 20.97 6.39 11.36
CA LYS A 275 19.96 7.46 11.44
C LYS A 275 19.55 7.93 10.05
N GLY A 276 18.25 7.86 9.75
CA GLY A 276 17.70 8.22 8.45
C GLY A 276 18.00 7.22 7.33
N CYS A 277 18.44 6.00 7.64
CA CYS A 277 18.60 4.95 6.65
C CYS A 277 17.26 4.31 6.28
N GLU A 278 17.17 3.79 5.05
CA GLU A 278 16.04 2.95 4.64
C GLU A 278 16.38 1.48 4.92
N VAL A 279 15.49 0.78 5.62
CA VAL A 279 15.67 -0.62 6.03
C VAL A 279 14.67 -1.49 5.29
N VAL A 280 15.17 -2.32 4.38
CA VAL A 280 14.37 -3.17 3.50
C VAL A 280 14.56 -4.65 3.88
N PRO A 281 13.49 -5.39 4.21
CA PRO A 281 13.55 -6.83 4.43
C PRO A 281 13.74 -7.60 3.11
N ASP A 282 14.60 -8.61 3.12
CA ASP A 282 14.75 -9.59 2.03
C ASP A 282 14.79 -11.00 2.62
N VAL A 283 13.60 -11.52 2.91
CA VAL A 283 13.40 -12.80 3.62
C VAL A 283 12.76 -13.83 2.71
N ASN A 284 13.32 -15.03 2.70
CA ASN A 284 12.70 -16.23 2.17
C ASN A 284 12.86 -17.35 3.20
N ILE A 285 11.77 -17.68 3.90
CA ILE A 285 11.78 -18.68 4.97
C ILE A 285 12.06 -20.09 4.44
N SER A 286 11.44 -20.49 3.33
CA SER A 286 11.65 -21.82 2.75
C SER A 286 13.08 -22.01 2.22
N GLY A 287 13.70 -20.92 1.76
CA GLY A 287 15.11 -20.89 1.35
C GLY A 287 16.11 -20.53 2.44
N GLN A 288 15.69 -20.40 3.71
CA GLN A 288 16.52 -19.94 4.84
C GLN A 288 17.35 -18.69 4.51
N LYS A 289 16.74 -17.73 3.82
CA LYS A 289 17.35 -16.45 3.48
C LYS A 289 16.78 -15.40 4.43
N PHE A 290 17.63 -14.90 5.32
CA PHE A 290 17.27 -13.81 6.23
C PHE A 290 18.20 -12.63 5.98
N CYS A 291 17.80 -11.73 5.08
CA CYS A 291 18.64 -10.61 4.67
C CYS A 291 17.98 -9.25 4.98
N ILE A 292 18.80 -8.29 5.38
CA ILE A 292 18.44 -6.91 5.69
C ILE A 292 19.24 -6.03 4.75
N LYS A 293 18.56 -5.31 3.87
CA LYS A 293 19.18 -4.32 2.99
C LYS A 293 19.06 -2.94 3.63
N LEU A 294 20.20 -2.28 3.80
CA LEU A 294 20.30 -0.95 4.39
C LEU A 294 20.79 0.03 3.33
N LEU A 295 20.04 1.11 3.14
CA LEU A 295 20.40 2.24 2.27
C LEU A 295 20.72 3.43 3.16
N ILE A 296 22.01 3.70 3.32
CA ILE A 296 22.52 4.67 4.30
C ILE A 296 22.91 5.95 3.57
N PRO A 297 22.33 7.11 3.92
CA PRO A 297 22.76 8.40 3.39
C PRO A 297 24.22 8.69 3.74
N SER A 298 25.03 9.04 2.74
CA SER A 298 26.44 9.40 2.90
C SER A 298 26.74 10.68 2.10
N PRO A 299 27.76 11.48 2.48
CA PRO A 299 28.15 12.68 1.72
C PRO A 299 28.46 12.40 0.23
N ASP A 300 28.95 11.20 -0.08
CA ASP A 300 29.28 10.75 -1.44
C ASP A 300 28.10 10.07 -2.18
N GLY A 301 26.89 10.09 -1.61
CA GLY A 301 25.67 9.46 -2.14
C GLY A 301 25.09 8.37 -1.23
N MET A 302 24.19 7.53 -1.74
CA MET A 302 23.60 6.44 -0.95
C MET A 302 24.56 5.24 -0.87
N SER A 303 24.90 4.82 0.35
CA SER A 303 25.70 3.62 0.62
C SER A 303 24.78 2.42 0.87
N GLU A 304 24.82 1.44 -0.04
CA GLU A 304 24.08 0.18 0.11
C GLU A 304 24.91 -0.90 0.80
N ILE A 305 24.33 -1.57 1.79
CA ILE A 305 24.91 -2.73 2.48
C ILE A 305 23.84 -3.77 2.78
N HIS A 306 24.16 -5.05 2.58
CA HIS A 306 23.27 -6.17 2.89
C HIS A 306 23.83 -6.97 4.06
N LEU A 307 23.04 -7.12 5.11
CA LEU A 307 23.34 -7.98 6.26
C LEU A 307 22.56 -9.27 6.09
N ARG A 308 23.23 -10.42 6.15
CA ARG A 308 22.58 -11.73 6.11
C ARG A 308 22.80 -12.46 7.43
N CYS A 309 21.68 -12.75 8.09
CA CYS A 309 21.59 -13.50 9.33
C CYS A 309 21.50 -15.00 9.04
N ALA A 310 21.86 -15.82 10.03
CA ALA A 310 21.79 -17.27 9.96
C ALA A 310 20.42 -17.80 10.39
N GLU A 311 19.83 -17.19 11.43
CA GLU A 311 18.62 -17.68 12.10
C GLU A 311 17.55 -16.59 12.20
N GLU A 312 16.32 -17.01 12.45
CA GLU A 312 15.15 -16.13 12.62
C GLU A 312 15.24 -15.24 13.84
N GLN A 313 15.73 -15.79 14.96
CA GLN A 313 15.92 -15.04 16.20
C GLN A 313 16.98 -13.95 16.05
N GLN A 314 18.07 -14.30 15.36
CA GLN A 314 19.12 -13.34 15.01
C GLN A 314 18.53 -12.28 14.08
N TYR A 315 17.88 -12.67 12.98
CA TYR A 315 17.26 -11.73 12.05
C TYR A 315 16.27 -10.78 12.72
N ALA A 316 15.38 -11.28 13.59
CA ALA A 316 14.39 -10.46 14.27
C ALA A 316 15.03 -9.40 15.17
N SER A 317 16.06 -9.79 15.94
CA SER A 317 16.80 -8.86 16.81
C SER A 317 17.50 -7.77 16.00
N TRP A 318 18.20 -8.16 14.93
CA TRP A 318 18.93 -7.23 14.07
C TRP A 318 18.00 -6.32 13.25
N MET A 319 16.89 -6.84 12.72
CA MET A 319 15.89 -6.08 11.97
C MET A 319 15.18 -5.05 12.86
N ALA A 320 14.73 -5.46 14.06
CA ALA A 320 14.12 -4.55 15.03
C ALA A 320 15.07 -3.41 15.38
N GLY A 321 16.34 -3.73 15.67
CA GLY A 321 17.36 -2.73 15.97
C GLY A 321 17.58 -1.76 14.80
N CYS A 322 17.69 -2.27 13.56
CA CYS A 322 17.92 -1.44 12.38
C CYS A 322 16.73 -0.49 12.13
N ARG A 323 15.49 -0.97 12.26
CA ARG A 323 14.27 -0.16 12.11
C ARG A 323 14.17 0.95 13.15
N LEU A 324 14.55 0.67 14.39
CA LEU A 324 14.59 1.69 15.44
C LEU A 324 15.69 2.72 15.19
N ALA A 325 16.89 2.26 14.82
CA ALA A 325 18.01 3.16 14.56
C ALA A 325 17.77 4.06 13.33
N ALA A 326 17.07 3.56 12.30
CA ALA A 326 16.59 4.36 11.18
C ALA A 326 15.73 5.55 11.64
N LYS A 327 14.86 5.34 12.63
CA LYS A 327 14.02 6.37 13.27
C LYS A 327 14.77 7.18 14.34
N GLY A 328 16.07 6.96 14.52
CA GLY A 328 16.89 7.63 15.53
C GLY A 328 16.73 7.11 16.96
N LYS A 329 16.01 6.00 17.16
CA LYS A 329 15.80 5.34 18.45
C LYS A 329 16.86 4.26 18.68
N THR A 330 17.13 3.94 19.95
CA THR A 330 18.09 2.90 20.33
C THR A 330 17.36 1.62 20.75
N MET A 331 18.12 0.52 20.90
CA MET A 331 17.58 -0.74 21.44
C MET A 331 17.20 -0.66 22.93
N ALA A 332 17.51 0.44 23.62
CA ALA A 332 17.05 0.72 24.98
C ALA A 332 15.61 1.26 25.03
N ASP A 333 15.02 1.62 23.88
CA ASP A 333 13.63 2.05 23.79
C ASP A 333 12.70 0.85 24.11
N SER A 334 11.64 1.10 24.88
CA SER A 334 10.69 0.08 25.32
C SER A 334 10.00 -0.64 24.14
N SER A 335 9.94 -0.01 22.96
CA SER A 335 9.39 -0.60 21.74
C SER A 335 10.29 -1.68 21.09
N TYR A 336 11.56 -1.81 21.48
CA TYR A 336 12.47 -2.80 20.86
C TYR A 336 12.00 -4.24 21.06
N GLN A 337 11.59 -4.61 22.27
CA GLN A 337 11.13 -5.97 22.55
C GLN A 337 9.82 -6.28 21.83
N ALA A 338 8.89 -5.32 21.80
CA ALA A 338 7.64 -5.45 21.06
C ALA A 338 7.87 -5.62 19.55
N GLU A 339 8.77 -4.83 18.95
CA GLU A 339 9.12 -4.94 17.53
C GLU A 339 9.77 -6.30 17.21
N LYS A 340 10.65 -6.79 18.09
CA LYS A 340 11.28 -8.11 17.95
C LYS A 340 10.24 -9.24 18.00
N GLU A 341 9.36 -9.21 19.00
CA GLU A 341 8.24 -10.16 19.15
C GLU A 341 7.33 -10.14 17.90
N ASN A 342 6.99 -8.95 17.39
CA ASN A 342 6.18 -8.78 16.18
C ASN A 342 6.86 -9.38 14.94
N ILE A 343 8.17 -9.23 14.79
CA ILE A 343 8.90 -9.84 13.66
C ILE A 343 8.93 -11.36 13.80
N LEU A 344 9.10 -11.89 15.02
CA LEU A 344 9.09 -13.33 15.27
C LEU A 344 7.71 -13.95 15.05
N SER A 345 6.64 -13.30 15.50
CA SER A 345 5.27 -13.76 15.27
C SER A 345 4.95 -13.78 13.77
N PHE A 346 5.41 -12.77 13.02
CA PHE A 346 5.29 -12.73 11.57
C PHE A 346 6.01 -13.90 10.87
N LEU A 347 7.26 -14.17 11.26
CA LEU A 347 8.03 -15.31 10.71
C LEU A 347 7.38 -16.65 11.04
N LYS A 348 6.82 -16.80 12.25
CA LYS A 348 6.06 -17.99 12.66
C LYS A 348 4.77 -18.13 11.86
N LEU A 349 4.03 -17.04 11.64
CA LEU A 349 2.78 -17.06 10.88
C LEU A 349 3.04 -17.44 9.42
N GLN A 350 4.13 -16.97 8.82
CA GLN A 350 4.55 -17.43 7.49
C GLN A 350 5.02 -18.89 7.46
N LYS A 351 5.46 -19.48 8.58
CA LYS A 351 5.79 -20.91 8.71
C LYS A 351 4.59 -21.81 8.95
N THR A 352 3.64 -21.38 9.78
CA THR A 352 2.43 -22.14 10.11
C THR A 352 1.34 -21.99 9.05
N ASN A 353 1.47 -21.01 8.15
CA ASN A 353 0.70 -20.91 6.91
C ASN A 353 1.54 -21.10 5.64
N PRO A 354 2.06 -22.32 5.34
CA PRO A 354 2.36 -22.65 3.97
C PRO A 354 1.06 -22.83 3.15
N GLU A 355 -0.09 -23.09 3.82
CA GLU A 355 -1.34 -23.58 3.23
C GLU A 355 -2.64 -22.95 3.78
N MET A 356 -2.66 -21.69 4.24
CA MET A 356 -3.95 -20.95 4.25
C MET A 356 -4.26 -20.47 2.83
N SER A 357 -5.09 -21.26 2.14
CA SER A 357 -5.93 -20.87 1.01
C SER A 357 -5.24 -20.28 -0.25
N LEU A 358 -4.06 -20.78 -0.63
CA LEU A 358 -3.45 -20.49 -1.95
C LEU A 358 -4.06 -21.28 -3.11
N THR A 359 -5.08 -22.10 -2.88
CA THR A 359 -5.69 -22.96 -3.91
C THR A 359 -7.13 -22.62 -4.24
N ALA A 360 -7.86 -21.93 -3.36
CA ALA A 360 -9.26 -21.56 -3.62
C ALA A 360 -9.45 -20.10 -4.09
N GLU A 361 -8.51 -19.18 -3.79
CA GLU A 361 -8.64 -17.75 -4.10
C GLU A 361 -7.71 -17.25 -5.24
N THR A 362 -6.98 -18.16 -5.89
CA THR A 362 -6.11 -17.84 -7.04
C THR A 362 -6.92 -17.66 -8.33
N GLU A 363 -8.14 -18.18 -8.38
CA GLU A 363 -9.10 -17.95 -9.46
C GLU A 363 -9.69 -16.54 -9.34
N GLY A 364 -8.98 -15.55 -9.89
CA GLY A 364 -9.49 -14.17 -9.91
C GLY A 364 -8.42 -13.09 -9.87
N THR A 365 -7.30 -13.39 -9.19
CA THR A 365 -6.25 -12.41 -8.88
C THR A 365 -5.40 -12.04 -10.09
N GLN A 366 -5.31 -12.91 -11.10
CA GLN A 366 -4.67 -12.59 -12.37
C GLN A 366 -5.35 -11.44 -13.12
N TRP A 367 -6.64 -11.21 -12.87
CA TRP A 367 -7.45 -10.20 -13.55
C TRP A 367 -7.28 -8.79 -12.98
N LEU A 368 -6.60 -8.68 -11.84
CA LEU A 368 -6.20 -7.43 -11.21
C LEU A 368 -4.97 -6.82 -11.89
N MET A 369 -4.41 -7.52 -12.88
CA MET A 369 -3.30 -7.03 -13.69
C MET A 369 -3.79 -6.62 -15.08
N SER A 370 -3.09 -5.69 -15.73
CA SER A 370 -3.39 -5.35 -17.12
C SER A 370 -3.10 -6.51 -18.07
N PRO A 371 -3.77 -6.61 -19.23
CA PRO A 371 -3.67 -7.80 -20.08
C PRO A 371 -2.26 -8.12 -20.59
N ARG A 372 -1.37 -7.11 -20.72
CA ARG A 372 0.07 -7.34 -20.99
C ARG A 372 0.73 -8.21 -19.91
N TYR A 373 0.48 -7.94 -18.64
CA TYR A 373 1.09 -8.68 -17.52
C TYR A 373 0.39 -10.01 -17.28
N GLN A 374 -0.92 -10.11 -17.55
CA GLN A 374 -1.65 -11.39 -17.55
C GLN A 374 -1.01 -12.42 -18.49
N LYS A 375 -0.56 -12.00 -19.68
CA LYS A 375 0.15 -12.87 -20.62
C LYS A 375 1.55 -13.25 -20.17
N LYS A 376 2.19 -12.42 -19.34
CA LYS A 376 3.58 -12.56 -18.93
C LYS A 376 3.72 -13.47 -17.69
N PHE A 377 2.81 -13.33 -16.72
CA PHE A 377 2.83 -14.11 -15.49
C PHE A 377 2.07 -15.42 -15.62
N LYS A 378 2.67 -16.51 -15.14
CA LYS A 378 1.94 -17.79 -14.99
C LYS A 378 1.06 -17.73 -13.74
N PRO A 379 -0.07 -18.48 -13.69
CA PRO A 379 -0.97 -18.51 -12.52
C PRO A 379 -0.28 -18.81 -11.19
N LYS A 380 0.80 -19.61 -11.20
CA LYS A 380 1.61 -19.92 -10.00
C LYS A 380 2.40 -18.71 -9.45
N GLN A 381 2.74 -17.74 -10.30
CA GLN A 381 3.45 -16.50 -9.91
C GLN A 381 2.50 -15.43 -9.33
N VAL A 382 1.18 -15.64 -9.39
CA VAL A 382 0.19 -14.78 -8.74
C VAL A 382 0.25 -14.88 -7.21
N SER A 383 0.94 -15.89 -6.67
CA SER A 383 1.32 -15.98 -5.25
C SER A 383 2.11 -14.75 -4.75
N PHE A 384 2.85 -14.05 -5.62
CA PHE A 384 3.54 -12.81 -5.26
C PHE A 384 2.56 -11.66 -4.95
N VAL A 385 1.39 -11.64 -5.60
CA VAL A 385 0.33 -10.66 -5.34
C VAL A 385 -0.24 -10.86 -3.94
N LEU A 386 -0.49 -12.11 -3.55
CA LEU A 386 -1.00 -12.45 -2.22
C LEU A 386 0.04 -12.18 -1.13
N GLN A 387 1.32 -12.49 -1.38
CA GLN A 387 2.41 -12.14 -0.47
C GLN A 387 2.53 -10.63 -0.28
N ALA A 388 2.48 -9.85 -1.36
CA ALA A 388 2.48 -8.39 -1.29
C ALA A 388 1.25 -7.85 -0.54
N ALA A 389 0.07 -8.43 -0.77
CA ALA A 389 -1.17 -8.03 -0.08
C ALA A 389 -1.09 -8.27 1.44
N VAL A 390 -0.45 -9.36 1.87
CA VAL A 390 -0.17 -9.64 3.30
C VAL A 390 0.77 -8.58 3.88
N VAL A 391 1.84 -8.23 3.17
CA VAL A 391 2.79 -7.18 3.60
C VAL A 391 2.08 -5.83 3.75
N ILE A 392 1.27 -5.45 2.77
CA ILE A 392 0.49 -4.19 2.78
C ILE A 392 -0.52 -4.17 3.95
N SER A 393 -1.13 -5.31 4.27
CA SER A 393 -2.10 -5.41 5.37
C SER A 393 -1.48 -5.16 6.75
N HIS A 394 -0.19 -5.44 6.92
CA HIS A 394 0.53 -5.25 8.19
C HIS A 394 1.36 -3.96 8.21
N ASN A 395 1.45 -3.25 7.08
CA ASN A 395 2.17 -1.99 6.93
C ASN A 395 1.36 -1.06 5.99
N PRO A 396 0.21 -0.55 6.44
CA PRO A 396 -0.61 0.31 5.60
C PRO A 396 0.19 1.57 5.24
N PRO A 397 0.21 2.00 3.96
CA PRO A 397 0.94 3.19 3.51
C PRO A 397 0.36 4.53 4.03
N GLY A 398 -0.30 4.53 5.20
CA GLY A 398 -0.82 5.70 5.91
C GLY A 398 0.11 6.24 7.00
N GLY A 399 1.22 5.55 7.30
CA GLY A 399 2.25 6.08 8.20
C GLY A 399 3.21 6.99 7.45
N ARG A 400 2.83 8.27 7.26
CA ARG A 400 3.65 9.40 6.77
C ARG A 400 4.92 8.98 6.01
N LEU A 401 4.83 8.89 4.68
CA LEU A 401 5.99 9.17 3.84
C LEU A 401 6.31 10.68 3.99
N PRO A 402 7.60 11.06 4.08
CA PRO A 402 8.02 12.46 4.29
C PRO A 402 7.56 13.40 3.18
#